data_AF-G7WG63-F1
#
_entry.id   AF-G7WG63-F1
#
_cell.length_a   1.000
_cell.length_b   1.000
_cell.length_c   1.000
_cell.angle_alpha   90.00
_cell.angle_beta   90.00
_cell.angle_gamma   90.00
#
_symmetry.space_group_name_H-M   'P 1'
#
loop_
_entity.id
_entity.type
_entity.pdbx_description
1 polymer ?
#
loop_
_entity_poly.entity_id
_entity_poly.type
_entity_poly.pdbx_seq_one_letter_code
_entity_poly.pdbx_strand_id
1 'polypeptide(L)'
;MTEISKKKLGKFSVKLSFAVLILSVLFFWGGLNFLRSEVFTHYYNPNKHVIVSQNQDTKEIYSWQDAQGNVYTPEDAQVNNFTWGSTGLLLLTMLLGIGVQRFGIKVYTKTLIPKYEALYLQYKGGE
;
A
#
# COMPACT_ATOMS: atom_id res chain seq x y z
N MET A 1 -27.17 -19.45 -5.64
CA MET A 1 -26.96 -18.01 -5.34
C MET A 1 -27.89 -17.21 -6.24
N THR A 2 -28.80 -16.45 -5.64
CA THR A 2 -29.80 -15.65 -6.39
C THR A 2 -29.17 -14.44 -7.09
N GLU A 3 -29.82 -13.88 -8.11
CA GLU A 3 -29.38 -12.64 -8.80
C GLU A 3 -29.24 -11.45 -7.83
N ILE A 4 -30.09 -11.38 -6.81
CA ILE A 4 -30.02 -10.35 -5.75
C ILE A 4 -28.74 -10.52 -4.91
N SER A 5 -28.39 -11.76 -4.54
CA SER A 5 -27.15 -12.07 -3.81
C SER A 5 -25.91 -11.70 -4.63
N LYS A 6 -25.91 -11.96 -5.95
CA LYS A 6 -24.81 -11.57 -6.85
C LYS A 6 -24.64 -10.04 -6.92
N LYS A 7 -25.73 -9.29 -7.08
CA LYS A 7 -25.70 -7.82 -7.15
C LYS A 7 -25.22 -7.18 -5.84
N LYS A 8 -25.62 -7.74 -4.69
CA LYS A 8 -25.14 -7.30 -3.37
C LYS A 8 -23.67 -7.61 -3.16
N LEU A 9 -23.22 -8.81 -3.55
CA LEU A 9 -21.81 -9.20 -3.52
C LEU A 9 -20.95 -8.27 -4.38
N GLY A 10 -21.42 -7.91 -5.58
CA GLY A 10 -20.74 -6.95 -6.45
C GLY A 10 -20.55 -5.57 -5.81
N LYS A 11 -21.62 -5.01 -5.21
CA LYS A 11 -21.53 -3.73 -4.48
C LYS A 11 -20.58 -3.80 -3.28
N PHE A 12 -20.63 -4.90 -2.53
CA PHE A 12 -19.72 -5.12 -1.40
C PHE A 12 -18.27 -5.23 -1.86
N SER A 13 -18.01 -5.99 -2.93
CA SER A 13 -16.68 -6.15 -3.52
C SER A 13 -16.09 -4.81 -3.93
N VAL A 14 -16.86 -3.94 -4.62
CA VAL A 14 -16.38 -2.59 -5.00
C VAL A 14 -16.04 -1.76 -3.77
N LYS A 15 -16.91 -1.71 -2.75
CA LYS A 15 -16.64 -0.97 -1.51
C LYS A 15 -15.39 -1.48 -0.80
N LEU A 16 -15.24 -2.80 -0.71
CA LEU A 16 -14.08 -3.43 -0.10
C LEU A 16 -12.80 -3.11 -0.89
N SER A 17 -12.84 -3.18 -2.21
CA SER A 17 -11.71 -2.82 -3.07
C SER A 17 -11.28 -1.36 -2.86
N PHE A 18 -12.23 -0.43 -2.76
CA PHE A 18 -11.91 0.97 -2.45
C PHE A 18 -11.28 1.13 -1.07
N ALA A 19 -11.81 0.44 -0.05
CA ALA A 19 -11.24 0.49 1.29
C ALA A 19 -9.81 -0.09 1.32
N VAL A 20 -9.59 -1.23 0.66
CA VAL A 20 -8.27 -1.86 0.54
C VAL A 20 -7.31 -0.96 -0.21
N LEU A 21 -7.74 -0.31 -1.30
CA LEU A 21 -6.90 0.62 -2.05
C LEU A 21 -6.42 1.78 -1.17
N ILE A 22 -7.33 2.42 -0.44
CA ILE A 22 -6.99 3.54 0.47
C ILE A 22 -6.01 3.06 1.54
N LEU A 23 -6.26 1.92 2.18
CA LEU A 23 -5.37 1.34 3.18
C LEU A 23 -3.99 1.00 2.61
N SER A 24 -3.94 0.43 1.40
CA SER A 24 -2.68 0.13 0.72
C SER A 24 -1.87 1.38 0.42
N VAL A 25 -2.51 2.47 -0.03
CA VAL A 25 -1.83 3.76 -0.26
C VAL A 25 -1.25 4.30 1.04
N LEU A 26 -2.03 4.31 2.12
CA LEU A 26 -1.56 4.79 3.43
C LEU A 26 -0.42 3.93 3.99
N PHE A 27 -0.54 2.61 3.88
CA PHE A 27 0.49 1.68 4.34
C PHE A 27 1.79 1.85 3.54
N PHE A 28 1.70 1.92 2.21
CA PHE A 28 2.87 2.14 1.35
C PHE A 28 3.54 3.49 1.61
N TRP A 29 2.73 4.55 1.74
CA TRP A 29 3.24 5.89 2.06
C TRP A 29 3.94 5.93 3.43
N GLY A 30 3.31 5.37 4.46
CA GLY A 30 3.89 5.28 5.79
C GLY A 30 5.18 4.44 5.80
N GLY A 31 5.15 3.29 5.13
CA GLY A 31 6.30 2.41 5.01
C GLY A 31 7.47 3.04 4.24
N LEU A 32 7.20 3.82 3.17
CA LEU A 32 8.25 4.54 2.44
C LEU A 32 8.94 5.59 3.32
N ASN A 33 8.16 6.35 4.08
CA ASN A 33 8.72 7.35 5.01
C ASN A 33 9.58 6.66 6.09
N PHE A 34 9.10 5.55 6.65
CA PHE A 34 9.85 4.74 7.61
C PHE A 34 11.14 4.16 7.01
N LEU A 35 11.06 3.58 5.81
CA LEU A 35 12.24 3.06 5.11
C LEU A 35 13.28 4.15 4.88
N ARG A 36 12.85 5.35 4.46
CA ARG A 36 13.75 6.48 4.23
C ARG A 36 14.36 7.05 5.51
N SER A 37 13.64 7.03 6.64
CA SER A 37 14.13 7.64 7.88
C SER A 37 14.98 6.71 8.73
N GLU A 38 14.57 5.44 8.85
CA GLU A 38 15.13 4.47 9.81
C GLU A 38 15.99 3.38 9.18
N VAL A 39 15.71 2.99 7.93
CA VAL A 39 16.39 1.83 7.30
C VAL A 39 17.47 2.27 6.33
N PHE A 40 17.14 3.22 5.45
CA PHE A 40 18.03 3.74 4.41
C PHE A 40 18.47 5.15 4.75
N THR A 41 19.16 5.29 5.89
CA THR A 41 19.61 6.59 6.42
C THR A 41 20.53 7.36 5.47
N HIS A 42 21.22 6.65 4.57
CA HIS A 42 22.12 7.25 3.57
C HIS A 42 21.39 7.82 2.35
N TYR A 43 20.13 7.43 2.12
CA TYR A 43 19.33 8.00 1.02
C TYR A 43 19.02 9.47 1.30
N TYR A 44 19.00 10.30 0.25
CA TYR A 44 18.81 11.75 0.40
C TYR A 44 17.59 12.07 1.27
N ASN A 45 17.77 12.91 2.29
CA ASN A 45 16.70 13.40 3.15
C ASN A 45 16.94 14.89 3.41
N PRO A 46 16.05 15.80 2.99
CA PRO A 46 16.25 17.24 3.14
C PRO A 46 16.33 17.70 4.61
N ASN A 47 15.83 16.90 5.56
CA ASN A 47 15.89 17.21 6.99
C ASN A 47 17.20 16.74 7.64
N LYS A 48 17.96 15.84 6.99
CA LYS A 48 19.18 15.23 7.55
C LYS A 48 20.44 15.56 6.73
N HIS A 49 20.28 15.88 5.45
CA HIS A 49 21.39 16.02 4.51
C HIS A 49 21.43 17.39 3.84
N VAL A 50 22.64 17.86 3.56
CA VAL A 50 22.91 19.09 2.82
C VAL A 50 23.28 18.72 1.38
N ILE A 51 22.71 19.42 0.41
CA ILE A 51 23.04 19.22 -1.01
C ILE A 51 24.46 19.73 -1.26
N VAL A 52 25.32 18.87 -1.81
CA VAL A 52 26.71 19.22 -2.16
C VAL A 52 26.82 19.56 -3.65
N SER A 53 26.18 18.77 -4.50
CA SER A 53 26.17 18.97 -5.94
C SER A 53 24.76 18.80 -6.49
N GLN A 54 24.34 19.78 -7.30
CA GLN A 54 23.04 19.81 -7.96
C GLN A 54 23.17 20.41 -9.36
N ASN A 55 22.47 19.84 -10.32
CA ASN A 55 22.29 20.46 -11.63
C ASN A 55 21.51 21.77 -11.48
N GLN A 56 22.05 22.87 -11.99
CA GLN A 56 21.42 24.18 -11.83
C GLN A 56 20.13 24.32 -12.65
N ASP A 57 20.04 23.62 -13.78
CA ASP A 57 18.91 23.69 -14.71
C ASP A 57 17.82 22.68 -14.36
N THR A 58 18.19 21.40 -14.15
CA THR A 58 17.22 20.31 -13.89
C THR A 58 16.88 20.14 -12.42
N LYS A 59 17.64 20.78 -11.51
CA LYS A 59 17.55 20.59 -10.04
C LYS A 59 17.81 19.15 -9.58
N GLU A 60 18.37 18.29 -10.43
CA GLU A 60 18.78 16.95 -10.05
C GLU A 60 19.92 17.00 -9.04
N ILE A 61 19.79 16.24 -7.95
CA ILE A 61 20.79 16.17 -6.89
C ILE A 61 21.75 15.05 -7.22
N TYR A 62 23.03 15.38 -7.38
CA TYR A 62 24.08 14.40 -7.69
C TYR A 62 24.79 13.91 -6.43
N SER A 63 24.85 14.72 -5.38
CA SER A 63 25.43 14.30 -4.11
C SER A 63 24.92 15.11 -2.92
N TRP A 64 24.94 14.49 -1.75
CA TRP A 64 24.54 15.09 -0.49
C TRP A 64 25.44 14.65 0.66
N GLN A 65 25.58 15.49 1.67
CA GLN A 65 26.42 15.25 2.84
C GLN A 65 25.57 15.03 4.08
N ASP A 66 25.97 14.08 4.93
CA ASP A 66 25.40 13.88 6.26
C ASP A 66 26.00 14.82 7.32
N ALA A 67 25.48 14.76 8.55
CA ALA A 67 25.96 15.56 9.66
C ALA A 67 27.39 15.18 10.12
N GLN A 68 27.88 14.00 9.72
CA GLN A 68 29.21 13.47 10.03
C GLN A 68 30.25 13.86 8.97
N GLY A 69 29.82 14.48 7.87
CA GLY A 69 30.68 14.93 6.78
C GLY A 69 30.84 13.91 5.64
N ASN A 70 30.16 12.76 5.69
CA ASN A 70 30.20 11.77 4.61
C ASN A 70 29.37 12.25 3.43
N VAL A 71 29.92 12.14 2.22
CA VAL A 71 29.23 12.50 0.98
C VAL A 71 28.73 11.22 0.31
N TYR A 72 27.46 11.22 -0.07
CA TYR A 72 26.79 10.12 -0.73
C TYR A 72 26.34 10.53 -2.13
N THR A 73 26.30 9.55 -3.03
CA THR A 73 25.84 9.67 -4.41
C THR A 73 24.75 8.63 -4.70
N PRO A 74 23.90 8.84 -5.72
CA PRO A 74 22.92 7.85 -6.16
C PRO A 74 23.53 6.50 -6.58
N GLU A 75 24.80 6.49 -6.99
CA GLU A 75 25.50 5.29 -7.46
C GLU A 75 26.01 4.41 -6.31
N ASP A 76 26.08 4.95 -5.09
CA ASP A 76 26.53 4.20 -3.93
C ASP A 76 25.58 3.03 -3.65
N ALA A 77 26.14 1.83 -3.48
CA ALA A 77 25.36 0.60 -3.27
C ALA A 77 24.37 0.74 -2.09
N GLN A 78 24.76 1.43 -1.03
CA GLN A 78 23.93 1.67 0.16
C GLN A 78 22.73 2.57 -0.12
N VAL A 79 22.86 3.50 -1.06
CA VAL A 79 21.80 4.41 -1.50
C VAL A 79 20.88 3.70 -2.49
N ASN A 80 21.45 2.96 -3.44
CA ASN A 80 20.69 2.24 -4.46
C ASN A 80 19.81 1.11 -3.87
N ASN A 81 20.20 0.57 -2.70
CA ASN A 81 19.38 -0.41 -1.98
C ASN A 81 17.98 0.12 -1.58
N PHE A 82 17.79 1.44 -1.50
CA PHE A 82 16.46 2.02 -1.25
C PHE A 82 15.45 1.68 -2.35
N THR A 83 15.89 1.58 -3.61
CA THR A 83 15.05 1.18 -4.75
C THR A 83 14.52 -0.24 -4.55
N TRP A 84 15.37 -1.15 -4.09
CA TRP A 84 14.98 -2.52 -3.77
C TRP A 84 14.07 -2.60 -2.54
N GLY A 85 14.36 -1.81 -1.50
CA GLY A 85 13.51 -1.73 -0.30
C GLY A 85 12.10 -1.23 -0.61
N SER A 86 11.99 -0.16 -1.39
CA SER A 86 10.71 0.40 -1.83
C SER A 86 9.94 -0.57 -2.74
N THR A 87 10.63 -1.26 -3.66
CA THR A 87 10.03 -2.31 -4.49
C THR A 87 9.51 -3.47 -3.63
N GLY A 88 10.29 -3.92 -2.65
CA GLY A 88 9.89 -4.96 -1.71
C GLY A 88 8.65 -4.56 -0.89
N LEU A 89 8.61 -3.32 -0.41
CA LEU A 89 7.45 -2.78 0.30
C LEU A 89 6.21 -2.71 -0.61
N LEU A 90 6.38 -2.34 -1.89
CA LEU A 90 5.29 -2.32 -2.86
C LEU A 90 4.70 -3.73 -3.05
N LEU A 91 5.56 -4.72 -3.29
CA LEU A 91 5.15 -6.11 -3.45
C LEU A 91 4.45 -6.64 -2.20
N LEU A 92 4.98 -6.35 -1.01
CA LEU A 92 4.35 -6.71 0.26
C LEU A 92 2.96 -6.09 0.38
N THR A 93 2.83 -4.80 0.03
CA THR A 93 1.55 -4.08 0.07
C THR A 93 0.53 -4.72 -0.88
N MET A 94 0.94 -5.08 -2.10
CA MET A 94 0.08 -5.76 -3.07
C MET A 94 -0.38 -7.13 -2.56
N LEU A 95 0.53 -7.93 -1.99
CA LEU A 95 0.22 -9.24 -1.43
C LEU A 95 -0.77 -9.14 -0.27
N LEU A 96 -0.57 -8.19 0.64
CA LEU A 96 -1.49 -7.93 1.75
C LEU A 96 -2.86 -7.47 1.23
N GLY A 97 -2.89 -6.57 0.25
CA GLY A 97 -4.13 -6.10 -0.36
C GLY A 97 -4.95 -7.24 -0.99
N ILE A 98 -4.31 -8.11 -1.77
CA ILE A 98 -4.94 -9.31 -2.33
C ILE A 98 -5.45 -10.23 -1.21
N GLY A 99 -4.64 -10.45 -0.18
CA GLY A 99 -5.00 -11.29 0.97
C GLY A 99 -6.24 -10.78 1.70
N VAL A 100 -6.27 -9.49 2.05
CA VAL A 100 -7.40 -8.83 2.73
C VAL A 100 -8.65 -8.87 1.86
N GLN A 101 -8.54 -8.57 0.56
CA GLN A 101 -9.68 -8.61 -0.34
C GLN A 101 -10.27 -10.03 -0.46
N ARG A 102 -9.43 -11.04 -0.71
CA ARG A 102 -9.87 -12.44 -0.81
C ARG A 102 -10.49 -12.93 0.48
N PHE A 103 -9.87 -12.60 1.62
CA PHE A 103 -10.40 -12.95 2.93
C PHE A 103 -11.76 -12.29 3.19
N GLY A 104 -11.89 -10.99 2.93
CA GLY A 104 -13.14 -10.25 3.11
C GLY A 104 -14.28 -10.79 2.25
N ILE A 105 -14.02 -11.11 0.97
CA ILE A 105 -15.01 -11.73 0.08
C ILE A 105 -15.40 -13.13 0.59
N LYS A 106 -14.43 -13.94 1.02
CA LYS A 106 -14.69 -15.29 1.55
C LYS A 106 -15.55 -15.24 2.80
N VAL A 107 -15.24 -14.34 3.74
CA VAL A 107 -16.04 -14.14 4.96
C VAL A 107 -17.45 -13.71 4.58
N TYR A 108 -17.61 -12.68 3.75
CA TYR A 108 -18.92 -12.17 3.33
C TYR A 108 -19.77 -13.26 2.66
N THR A 109 -19.17 -14.05 1.77
CA THR A 109 -19.86 -15.12 1.05
C THR A 109 -20.25 -16.28 1.97
N LYS A 110 -19.38 -16.67 2.91
CA LYS A 110 -19.61 -17.83 3.78
C LYS A 110 -20.57 -17.53 4.95
N THR A 111 -20.62 -16.29 5.45
CA THR A 111 -21.42 -15.97 6.65
C THR A 111 -22.62 -15.08 6.42
N LEU A 112 -22.53 -14.09 5.53
CA LEU A 112 -23.56 -13.06 5.38
C LEU A 112 -24.58 -13.42 4.30
N ILE A 113 -24.15 -13.96 3.15
CA ILE A 113 -25.07 -14.36 2.07
C ILE A 113 -26.10 -15.42 2.54
N PRO A 114 -25.72 -16.50 3.24
CA PRO A 114 -26.70 -17.49 3.71
C PRO A 114 -27.71 -16.91 4.70
N LYS A 115 -27.28 -15.99 5.58
CA LYS A 115 -28.17 -15.28 6.50
C LYS A 115 -29.17 -14.39 5.77
N TYR A 116 -28.73 -13.68 4.73
CA TYR A 116 -29.63 -12.86 3.91
C TYR A 116 -30.60 -13.70 3.08
N GLU A 117 -30.16 -14.84 2.53
CA GLU A 117 -31.04 -15.74 1.77
C GLU A 117 -32.09 -16.39 2.69
N ALA A 118 -31.71 -16.81 3.90
CA ALA A 118 -32.64 -17.34 4.90
C ALA A 118 -33.72 -16.31 5.31
N LEU A 119 -33.32 -15.07 5.63
CA LEU A 119 -34.25 -13.98 5.97
C LEU A 119 -35.19 -13.64 4.82
N TYR A 120 -34.69 -13.61 3.58
CA TYR A 120 -35.52 -13.32 2.40
C TYR A 120 -36.55 -14.41 2.14
N LEU A 121 -36.17 -15.68 2.26
CA LEU A 121 -37.09 -16.81 2.10
C LEU A 121 -38.16 -16.84 3.20
N GLN A 122 -37.79 -16.52 4.45
CA GLN A 122 -38.75 -16.41 5.55
C GLN A 122 -39.78 -15.30 5.33
N TYR A 123 -39.36 -14.17 4.76
CA TYR A 123 -40.26 -13.05 4.45
C TYR A 123 -41.18 -13.34 3.26
N LYS A 124 -40.71 -14.10 2.27
CA LYS A 124 -41.49 -14.44 1.06
C LYS A 124 -42.41 -15.66 1.25
N GLY A 125 -42.11 -16.55 2.19
CA GLY A 125 -42.94 -17.71 2.52
C GLY A 125 -43.97 -17.46 3.64
N GLY A 126 -44.02 -16.24 4.17
CA GLY A 126 -45.02 -15.79 5.15
C GLY A 126 -46.15 -14.95 4.56
N GLU A 127 -46.17 -14.74 3.24
CA GLU A 127 -47.32 -14.27 2.45
C GLU A 127 -48.09 -15.48 1.89
#